data_AF-A0A2N1P5N8-F1
#
_entry.id   AF-A0A2N1P5N8-F1
#
_cell.length_a   1.000
_cell.length_b   1.000
_cell.length_c   1.000
_cell.angle_alpha   90.00
_cell.angle_beta   90.00
_cell.angle_gamma   90.00
#
_symmetry.space_group_name_H-M   'P 1'
#
loop_
_entity.id
_entity.type
_entity.pdbx_description
1 polymer ?
#
loop_
_entity_poly.entity_id
_entity_poly.type
_entity_poly.pdbx_seq_one_letter_code
_entity_poly.pdbx_strand_id
1 'polypeptide(L)'
;MGYDLNSRYLVNSNTIAIGDTLIINRTIANHESFSITGLYFSENLPPQFEVASVTMKINGSDIGYKRHGPVLSLIRASYDNYVWEIDAPADNTINTVLNPGDSVQFQLKLSCDIPGIYLLPLHTTVFYSNNQGFLSTSDSIQIEIVSSSGTDTTPPQFVEACPSNLTAECNNIPAALVMTATDNYDINVYVVFNEVTNGNIITRTWTATDNAGNSVQCVQTITVLDTTPPVIA
;
A
#
# COMPACT_ATOMS: atom_id res chain seq x y z
N MET A 1 41.52 -8.38 -9.25
CA MET A 1 40.88 -9.71 -9.11
C MET A 1 39.51 -9.43 -8.55
N GLY A 2 38.45 -9.86 -9.24
CA GLY A 2 37.08 -9.64 -8.78
C GLY A 2 36.79 -10.56 -7.60
N TYR A 3 36.10 -10.03 -6.60
CA TYR A 3 35.65 -10.81 -5.45
C TYR A 3 34.38 -11.60 -5.85
N ASP A 4 34.28 -12.85 -5.41
CA ASP A 4 33.13 -13.74 -5.64
C ASP A 4 32.18 -13.66 -4.44
N LEU A 5 31.57 -12.50 -4.27
CA LEU A 5 30.46 -12.30 -3.33
C LEU A 5 29.18 -12.16 -4.11
N ASN A 6 28.28 -13.12 -3.93
CA ASN A 6 26.96 -13.05 -4.53
C ASN A 6 26.06 -12.20 -3.64
N SER A 7 25.77 -10.96 -4.07
CA SER A 7 24.78 -10.07 -3.45
C SER A 7 23.54 -10.03 -4.35
N ARG A 8 22.40 -10.50 -3.83
CA ARG A 8 21.12 -10.44 -4.55
C ARG A 8 20.06 -9.81 -3.67
N TYR A 9 19.26 -8.94 -4.28
CA TYR A 9 18.04 -8.43 -3.70
C TYR A 9 16.83 -9.19 -4.23
N LEU A 10 15.88 -9.42 -3.34
CA LEU A 10 14.54 -9.88 -3.66
C LEU A 10 13.57 -8.97 -2.93
N VAL A 11 12.65 -8.36 -3.67
CA VAL A 11 11.53 -7.62 -3.10
C VAL A 11 10.26 -8.44 -3.19
N ASN A 12 9.36 -8.26 -2.22
CA ASN A 12 8.05 -8.90 -2.25
C ASN A 12 7.19 -8.42 -3.44
N SER A 13 7.36 -7.18 -3.87
CA SER A 13 6.76 -6.62 -5.08
C SER A 13 7.53 -5.38 -5.54
N ASN A 14 7.47 -5.07 -6.84
CA ASN A 14 7.96 -3.80 -7.39
C ASN A 14 6.92 -2.67 -7.31
N THR A 15 5.66 -3.01 -6.95
CA THR A 15 4.56 -2.06 -6.73
C THR A 15 3.90 -2.36 -5.38
N ILE A 16 3.79 -1.36 -4.50
CA ILE A 16 3.29 -1.47 -3.13
C ILE A 16 2.22 -0.39 -2.89
N ALA A 17 1.14 -0.71 -2.20
CA ALA A 17 0.13 0.28 -1.82
C ALA A 17 0.58 1.13 -0.62
N ILE A 18 0.10 2.37 -0.50
CA ILE A 18 0.27 3.18 0.73
C ILE A 18 -0.18 2.35 1.95
N GLY A 19 0.66 2.34 2.99
CA GLY A 19 0.40 1.62 4.24
C GLY A 19 0.77 0.13 4.23
N ASP A 20 1.03 -0.46 3.05
CA ASP A 20 1.55 -1.82 2.95
C ASP A 20 3.05 -1.88 3.25
N THR A 21 3.53 -3.07 3.61
CA THR A 21 4.95 -3.29 3.92
C THR A 21 5.72 -3.70 2.67
N LEU A 22 6.72 -2.89 2.30
CA LEU A 22 7.78 -3.29 1.40
C LEU A 22 8.78 -4.18 2.17
N ILE A 23 9.06 -5.37 1.64
CA ILE A 23 10.05 -6.29 2.21
C ILE A 23 11.20 -6.44 1.21
N ILE A 24 12.38 -5.99 1.61
CA ILE A 24 13.63 -6.17 0.87
C ILE A 24 14.42 -7.27 1.58
N ASN A 25 14.59 -8.40 0.90
CA ASN A 25 15.49 -9.46 1.34
C ASN A 25 16.79 -9.36 0.54
N ARG A 26 17.91 -9.41 1.25
CA ARG A 26 19.24 -9.47 0.67
C ARG A 26 19.97 -10.69 1.19
N THR A 27 20.63 -11.42 0.30
CA THR A 27 21.54 -12.51 0.68
C THR A 27 22.95 -12.16 0.23
N ILE A 28 23.91 -12.32 1.14
CA ILE A 28 25.35 -12.30 0.83
C ILE A 28 25.88 -13.70 1.14
N ALA A 29 26.45 -14.36 0.14
CA ALA A 29 27.15 -15.62 0.32
C ALA A 29 28.66 -15.41 0.15
N ASN A 30 29.46 -15.95 1.07
CA ASN A 30 30.91 -15.94 0.95
C ASN A 30 31.37 -17.11 0.07
N HIS A 31 31.68 -16.87 -1.20
CA HIS A 31 32.30 -17.88 -2.07
C HIS A 31 33.82 -17.73 -2.17
N GLU A 32 34.41 -16.82 -1.39
CA GLU A 32 35.86 -16.67 -1.33
C GLU A 32 36.52 -17.85 -0.62
N SER A 33 37.84 -17.96 -0.78
CA SER A 33 38.64 -18.93 -0.03
C SER A 33 39.05 -18.44 1.37
N PHE A 34 38.58 -17.27 1.79
CA PHE A 34 38.94 -16.64 3.07
C PHE A 34 37.71 -16.14 3.81
N SER A 35 37.82 -16.02 5.13
CA SER A 35 36.71 -15.57 5.98
C SER A 35 36.55 -14.04 5.96
N ILE A 36 35.30 -13.59 6.00
CA ILE A 36 34.93 -12.18 6.21
C ILE A 36 34.84 -11.94 7.71
N THR A 37 35.49 -10.87 8.17
CA THR A 37 35.66 -10.52 9.59
C THR A 37 34.95 -9.23 9.99
N GLY A 38 34.26 -8.59 9.05
CA GLY A 38 33.42 -7.41 9.28
C GLY A 38 32.40 -7.23 8.16
N LEU A 39 31.20 -6.76 8.50
CA LEU A 39 30.11 -6.62 7.54
C LEU A 39 29.16 -5.49 7.95
N TYR A 40 28.87 -4.64 6.97
CA TYR A 40 27.93 -3.54 7.07
C TYR A 40 26.94 -3.56 5.91
N PHE A 41 25.68 -3.36 6.24
CA PHE A 41 24.66 -2.96 5.27
C PHE A 41 24.46 -1.46 5.39
N SER A 42 24.41 -0.76 4.27
CA SER A 42 24.15 0.67 4.26
C SER A 42 23.14 1.00 3.18
N GLU A 43 22.00 1.54 3.58
CA GLU A 43 20.91 1.84 2.68
C GLU A 43 20.63 3.34 2.70
N ASN A 44 20.53 3.92 1.50
CA ASN A 44 20.09 5.29 1.31
C ASN A 44 18.60 5.24 1.00
N LEU A 45 17.77 5.63 1.96
CA LEU A 45 16.32 5.61 1.82
C LEU A 45 15.82 7.04 1.57
N PRO A 46 14.89 7.25 0.62
CA PRO A 46 14.17 8.51 0.54
C PRO A 46 13.49 8.80 1.89
N PRO A 47 13.40 10.06 2.34
CA PRO A 47 12.86 10.42 3.65
C PRO A 47 11.37 10.07 3.83
N GLN A 48 10.69 9.69 2.75
CA GLN A 48 9.30 9.20 2.77
C GLN A 48 9.20 7.74 3.23
N PHE A 49 10.31 7.00 3.29
CA PHE A 49 10.34 5.63 3.78
C PHE A 49 10.69 5.60 5.26
N GLU A 50 9.91 4.86 6.03
CA GLU A 50 10.21 4.55 7.42
C GLU A 50 10.70 3.11 7.56
N VAL A 51 11.72 2.90 8.38
CA VAL A 51 12.22 1.56 8.71
C VAL A 51 11.34 0.94 9.80
N ALA A 52 10.48 0.00 9.42
CA ALA A 52 9.60 -0.71 10.34
C ALA A 52 10.36 -1.77 11.16
N SER A 53 11.14 -2.64 10.51
CA SER A 53 11.99 -3.61 11.20
C SER A 53 13.13 -4.12 10.35
N VAL A 54 14.16 -4.65 11.02
CA VAL A 54 15.30 -5.31 10.40
C VAL A 54 15.61 -6.62 11.12
N THR A 55 15.81 -7.66 10.34
CA THR A 55 16.25 -8.98 10.83
C THR A 55 17.49 -9.42 10.06
N MET A 56 18.46 -9.95 10.77
CA MET A 56 19.69 -10.50 10.19
C MET A 56 19.90 -11.93 10.67
N LYS A 57 20.24 -12.81 9.73
CA LYS A 57 20.51 -14.22 10.02
C LYS A 57 21.79 -14.67 9.38
N ILE A 58 22.57 -15.48 10.08
CA ILE A 58 23.68 -16.25 9.51
C ILE A 58 23.29 -17.71 9.49
N ASN A 59 23.32 -18.32 8.31
CA ASN A 59 22.94 -19.73 8.11
C ASN A 59 21.59 -20.09 8.75
N GLY A 60 20.66 -19.13 8.78
CA GLY A 60 19.31 -19.29 9.33
C GLY A 60 19.14 -18.92 10.81
N SER A 61 20.23 -18.69 11.56
CA SER A 61 20.18 -18.26 12.97
C SER A 61 20.25 -16.74 13.08
N ASP A 62 19.38 -16.16 13.92
CA ASP A 62 19.36 -14.72 14.17
C ASP A 62 20.66 -14.22 14.79
N ILE A 63 21.12 -13.05 14.34
CA ILE A 63 22.31 -12.37 14.87
C ILE A 63 21.99 -10.94 15.31
N GLY A 64 22.79 -10.44 16.25
CA GLY A 64 22.74 -9.03 16.67
C GLY A 64 23.42 -8.11 15.65
N TYR A 65 23.08 -6.83 15.72
CA TYR A 65 23.71 -5.76 14.94
C TYR A 65 23.61 -4.42 15.69
N LYS A 66 24.49 -3.48 15.38
CA LYS A 66 24.36 -2.08 15.79
C LYS A 66 23.74 -1.29 14.65
N ARG A 67 22.70 -0.51 14.95
CA ARG A 67 22.04 0.38 13.99
C ARG A 67 22.55 1.80 14.16
N HIS A 68 22.97 2.42 13.07
CA HIS A 68 23.35 3.83 13.00
C HIS A 68 22.43 4.55 12.00
N GLY A 69 21.91 5.71 12.39
CA GLY A 69 21.11 6.61 11.53
C GLY A 69 19.66 6.87 12.00
N PRO A 70 18.94 7.78 11.32
CA PRO A 70 19.35 8.48 10.10
C PRO A 70 20.49 9.48 10.37
N VAL A 71 21.59 9.37 9.62
CA VAL A 71 22.74 10.28 9.77
C VAL A 71 22.56 11.49 8.85
N LEU A 72 21.82 12.50 9.33
CA LEU A 72 21.45 13.71 8.59
C LEU A 72 22.65 14.53 8.07
N SER A 73 23.88 14.26 8.52
CA SER A 73 25.10 14.98 8.09
C SER A 73 25.81 14.36 6.87
N LEU A 74 25.34 13.21 6.35
CA LEU A 74 25.92 12.50 5.20
C LEU A 74 25.05 12.58 3.94
N ILE A 75 24.11 13.53 3.88
CA ILE A 75 23.17 13.74 2.76
C ILE A 75 23.94 13.82 1.44
N ARG A 76 23.80 12.80 0.60
CA ARG A 76 23.96 12.95 -0.85
C ARG A 76 22.55 12.94 -1.45
N ALA A 77 22.21 13.99 -2.19
CA ALA A 77 20.96 14.10 -2.95
C ALA A 77 19.64 13.90 -2.16
N SER A 78 19.59 14.28 -0.87
CA SER A 78 18.38 14.29 -0.01
C SER A 78 17.87 12.93 0.49
N TYR A 79 18.71 11.90 0.57
CA TYR A 79 18.37 10.59 1.15
C TYR A 79 18.86 10.46 2.60
N ASP A 80 18.11 9.74 3.43
CA ASP A 80 18.52 9.31 4.77
C ASP A 80 19.43 8.08 4.67
N ASN A 81 20.60 8.15 5.30
CA ASN A 81 21.54 7.05 5.34
C ASN A 81 21.35 6.23 6.63
N TYR A 82 21.11 4.93 6.45
CA TYR A 82 21.06 3.95 7.53
C TYR A 82 22.20 2.96 7.37
N VAL A 83 22.87 2.64 8.47
CA VAL A 83 23.92 1.62 8.51
C VAL A 83 23.58 0.60 9.58
N TRP A 84 23.69 -0.68 9.22
CA TRP A 84 23.60 -1.80 10.14
C TRP A 84 24.94 -2.52 10.16
N GLU A 85 25.65 -2.37 11.27
CA GLU A 85 26.94 -2.96 11.56
C GLU A 85 26.72 -4.31 12.24
N ILE A 86 27.12 -5.41 11.58
CA ILE A 86 27.18 -6.73 12.24
C ILE A 86 28.48 -6.82 13.05
N ASP A 87 29.58 -6.39 12.46
CA ASP A 87 30.88 -6.39 13.11
C ASP A 87 31.75 -5.26 12.58
N ALA A 88 32.43 -4.56 13.49
CA ALA A 88 33.23 -3.38 13.19
C ALA A 88 34.71 -3.74 13.07
N PRO A 89 35.41 -3.29 12.00
CA PRO A 89 36.85 -3.48 11.86
C PRO A 89 37.62 -2.81 13.02
N ALA A 90 37.10 -1.72 13.57
CA ALA A 90 37.71 -0.98 14.68
C ALA A 90 37.40 -1.59 16.07
N ASP A 91 36.54 -2.60 16.15
CA ASP A 91 36.21 -3.32 17.37
C ASP A 91 37.11 -4.57 17.44
N ASN A 92 37.99 -4.63 18.44
CA ASN A 92 38.94 -5.75 18.58
C ASN A 92 38.24 -7.05 19.02
N THR A 93 36.93 -7.01 19.27
CA THR A 93 36.10 -8.18 19.53
C THR A 93 35.33 -8.55 18.26
N ILE A 94 36.01 -9.21 17.31
CA ILE A 94 35.33 -9.83 16.17
C ILE A 94 34.46 -10.94 16.76
N ASN A 95 33.15 -10.72 16.78
CA ASN A 95 32.19 -11.62 17.36
C ASN A 95 31.51 -12.48 16.29
N THR A 96 31.55 -12.06 15.02
CA THR A 96 30.82 -12.74 13.94
C THR A 96 31.67 -12.85 12.67
N VAL A 97 32.06 -14.08 12.32
CA VAL A 97 32.88 -14.40 11.14
C VAL A 97 32.04 -15.15 10.11
N LEU A 98 32.07 -14.72 8.85
CA LEU A 98 31.45 -15.44 7.74
C LEU A 98 32.51 -16.28 7.02
N ASN A 99 32.53 -17.58 7.26
CA ASN A 99 33.50 -18.49 6.64
C ASN A 99 33.14 -18.76 5.17
N PRO A 100 34.10 -19.28 4.37
CA PRO A 100 33.79 -19.80 3.05
C PRO A 100 32.58 -20.75 3.07
N GLY A 101 31.57 -20.45 2.26
CA GLY A 101 30.30 -21.19 2.17
C GLY A 101 29.17 -20.69 3.07
N ASP A 102 29.45 -19.83 4.06
CA ASP A 102 28.40 -19.25 4.90
C ASP A 102 27.62 -18.16 4.15
N SER A 103 26.38 -17.91 4.59
CA SER A 103 25.55 -16.83 4.06
C SER A 103 24.87 -15.99 5.13
N VAL A 104 24.77 -14.69 4.85
CA VAL A 104 24.02 -13.72 5.63
C VAL A 104 22.74 -13.37 4.89
N GLN A 105 21.61 -13.44 5.59
CA GLN A 105 20.33 -12.93 5.13
C GLN A 105 19.98 -11.66 5.89
N PHE A 106 19.75 -10.57 5.17
CA PHE A 106 19.28 -9.29 5.68
C PHE A 106 17.87 -9.04 5.18
N GLN A 107 16.92 -8.87 6.08
CA GLN A 107 15.55 -8.49 5.75
C GLN A 107 15.27 -7.09 6.30
N LEU A 108 14.93 -6.17 5.41
CA LEU A 108 14.51 -4.81 5.71
C LEU A 108 13.02 -4.67 5.38
N LYS A 109 12.23 -4.27 6.37
CA LYS A 109 10.81 -3.94 6.21
C LYS A 109 10.64 -2.43 6.26
N LEU A 110 10.02 -1.88 5.22
CA LEU A 110 9.78 -0.45 5.08
C LEU A 110 8.28 -0.16 4.90
N SER A 111 7.85 1.01 5.33
CA SER A 111 6.56 1.62 4.99
C SER A 111 6.78 2.95 4.25
N CYS A 112 5.86 3.31 3.37
CA CYS A 112 5.85 4.61 2.69
C CYS A 112 4.40 5.02 2.41
N ASP A 113 4.04 6.24 2.81
CA ASP A 113 2.66 6.76 2.69
C ASP A 113 2.50 7.79 1.57
N ILE A 114 3.53 7.98 0.75
CA ILE A 114 3.53 8.95 -0.34
C ILE A 114 3.63 8.19 -1.67
N PRO A 115 2.66 8.33 -2.57
CA PRO A 115 2.75 7.76 -3.91
C PRO A 115 3.93 8.30 -4.69
N GLY A 116 4.53 7.42 -5.50
CA GLY A 116 5.63 7.81 -6.38
C GLY A 116 6.47 6.63 -6.83
N ILE A 117 7.37 6.91 -7.78
CA ILE A 117 8.39 5.97 -8.19
C ILE A 117 9.68 6.34 -7.47
N TYR A 118 10.21 5.40 -6.70
CA TYR A 118 11.40 5.58 -5.88
C TYR A 118 12.50 4.67 -6.37
N LEU A 119 13.72 5.20 -6.36
CA LEU A 119 14.93 4.43 -6.57
C LEU A 119 15.63 4.28 -5.23
N LEU A 120 15.90 3.05 -4.82
CA LEU A 120 16.58 2.73 -3.57
C LEU A 120 18.01 2.30 -3.91
N PRO A 121 19.01 3.19 -3.78
CA PRO A 121 20.40 2.82 -3.94
C PRO A 121 20.86 2.06 -2.70
N LEU A 122 21.10 0.76 -2.89
CA LEU A 122 21.43 -0.15 -1.82
C LEU A 122 22.91 -0.54 -1.87
N HIS A 123 23.58 -0.57 -0.71
CA HIS A 123 25.02 -0.80 -0.64
C HIS A 123 25.40 -1.77 0.49
N THR A 124 26.46 -2.55 0.28
CA THR A 124 27.10 -3.34 1.35
C THR A 124 28.59 -3.08 1.33
N THR A 125 29.17 -3.02 2.52
CA THR A 125 30.62 -3.06 2.67
C THR A 125 31.01 -4.28 3.51
N VAL A 126 31.95 -5.08 3.02
CA VAL A 126 32.55 -6.22 3.73
C VAL A 126 34.01 -5.95 4.04
N PHE A 127 34.53 -6.60 5.09
CA PHE A 127 35.90 -6.45 5.56
C PHE A 127 36.53 -7.82 5.84
N TYR A 128 37.82 -7.97 5.57
CA TYR A 128 38.59 -9.18 5.89
C TYR A 128 39.91 -8.84 6.59
N SER A 129 40.37 -9.73 7.47
CA SER A 129 41.69 -9.80 8.14
C SER A 129 42.28 -8.50 8.74
N ASN A 130 42.63 -7.53 7.89
CA ASN A 130 43.34 -6.28 8.17
C ASN A 130 42.45 -5.04 7.93
N ASN A 131 41.13 -5.20 7.99
CA ASN A 131 40.15 -4.14 7.81
C ASN A 131 40.16 -3.49 6.43
N GLN A 132 40.60 -4.19 5.39
CA GLN A 132 40.39 -3.72 4.02
C GLN A 132 38.92 -3.89 3.64
N GLY A 133 38.24 -2.78 3.39
CA GLY A 133 36.82 -2.73 3.07
C GLY A 133 36.56 -2.80 1.56
N PHE A 134 35.56 -3.58 1.15
CA PHE A 134 35.12 -3.69 -0.25
C PHE A 134 33.63 -3.48 -0.37
N LEU A 135 33.25 -2.74 -1.40
CA LEU A 135 31.85 -2.55 -1.75
C LEU A 135 31.36 -3.81 -2.48
N SER A 136 30.43 -4.54 -1.84
CA SER A 136 29.59 -5.49 -2.53
C SER A 136 28.37 -4.72 -3.04
N THR A 137 28.39 -4.34 -4.32
CA THR A 137 27.30 -3.59 -4.94
C THR A 137 26.37 -4.51 -5.70
N SER A 138 25.10 -4.16 -5.66
CA SER A 138 24.08 -4.66 -6.58
C SER A 138 23.30 -3.44 -7.08
N ASP A 139 22.59 -3.59 -8.20
CA ASP A 139 21.87 -2.47 -8.81
C ASP A 139 20.81 -1.89 -7.85
N SER A 140 20.50 -0.61 -8.03
CA SER A 140 19.41 0.05 -7.30
C SER A 140 18.07 -0.64 -7.58
N ILE A 141 17.20 -0.68 -6.58
CA ILE A 141 15.85 -1.22 -6.73
C ILE A 141 14.89 -0.07 -7.04
N GLN A 142 14.09 -0.20 -8.09
CA GLN A 142 12.98 0.70 -8.36
C GLN A 142 11.68 0.15 -7.75
N ILE A 143 11.00 0.95 -6.94
CA ILE A 143 9.71 0.62 -6.31
C ILE A 143 8.69 1.71 -6.66
N GLU A 144 7.50 1.28 -7.07
CA GLU A 144 6.34 2.17 -7.23
C GLU A 144 5.43 2.07 -6.00
N ILE A 145 5.21 3.19 -5.32
CA ILE A 145 4.17 3.33 -4.30
C ILE A 145 2.92 3.87 -4.98
N VAL A 146 1.83 3.11 -4.90
CA VAL A 146 0.52 3.49 -5.43
C VAL A 146 -0.40 3.83 -4.28
N SER A 147 -1.33 4.76 -4.48
CA SER A 147 -2.43 4.94 -3.54
C SER A 147 -3.12 3.59 -3.30
N SER A 148 -3.48 3.30 -2.07
CA SER A 148 -4.21 2.07 -1.77
C SER A 148 -5.50 2.07 -2.58
N SER A 149 -5.58 1.21 -3.61
CA SER A 149 -6.85 0.85 -4.22
C SER A 149 -7.55 -0.10 -3.25
N GLY A 150 -8.05 0.42 -2.13
CA GLY A 150 -9.05 -0.30 -1.38
C GLY A 150 -10.19 -0.57 -2.36
N THR A 151 -10.42 -1.82 -2.74
CA THR A 151 -11.61 -2.16 -3.51
C THR A 151 -12.79 -1.93 -2.58
N ASP A 152 -13.46 -0.80 -2.73
CA ASP A 152 -14.69 -0.57 -2.01
C ASP A 152 -15.74 -1.56 -2.51
N THR A 153 -16.29 -2.33 -1.59
CA THR A 153 -17.32 -3.34 -1.85
C THR A 153 -18.63 -2.99 -1.15
N THR A 154 -18.70 -1.85 -0.47
CA THR A 154 -19.87 -1.44 0.30
C THR A 154 -20.74 -0.58 -0.60
N PRO A 155 -22.03 -0.93 -0.80
CA PRO A 155 -22.93 -0.07 -1.55
C PRO A 155 -23.23 1.23 -0.80
N PRO A 156 -23.53 2.32 -1.53
CA PRO A 156 -24.01 3.56 -0.92
C PRO A 156 -25.26 3.37 -0.07
N GLN A 157 -25.51 4.31 0.83
CA GLN A 157 -26.76 4.39 1.61
C GLN A 157 -27.52 5.67 1.29
N PHE A 158 -28.83 5.55 1.06
CA PHE A 158 -29.71 6.70 0.94
C PHE A 158 -29.81 7.44 2.28
N VAL A 159 -29.77 8.77 2.24
CA VAL A 159 -29.93 9.62 3.43
C VAL A 159 -31.40 9.69 3.82
N GLU A 160 -32.29 9.82 2.84
CA GLU A 160 -33.73 9.83 3.05
C GLU A 160 -34.31 8.41 3.06
N ALA A 161 -35.45 8.25 3.73
CA ALA A 161 -36.19 6.99 3.71
C ALA A 161 -36.79 6.75 2.32
N CYS A 162 -36.74 5.50 1.87
CA CYS A 162 -37.37 5.11 0.61
C CYS A 162 -38.90 5.38 0.68
N PRO A 163 -39.49 6.15 -0.27
CA PRO A 163 -40.91 6.48 -0.23
C PRO A 163 -41.80 5.24 -0.27
N SER A 164 -42.84 5.21 0.56
CA SER A 164 -43.81 4.12 0.56
C SER A 164 -44.73 4.17 -0.67
N ASN A 165 -45.22 3.00 -1.06
CA ASN A 165 -46.24 2.88 -2.08
C ASN A 165 -47.55 3.56 -1.63
N LEU A 166 -48.27 4.16 -2.58
CA LEU A 166 -49.52 4.87 -2.29
C LEU A 166 -50.52 4.80 -3.44
N THR A 167 -51.77 5.18 -3.16
CA THR A 167 -52.79 5.43 -4.18
C THR A 167 -53.04 6.93 -4.29
N ALA A 168 -53.18 7.45 -5.51
CA ALA A 168 -53.40 8.86 -5.77
C ALA A 168 -54.51 9.08 -6.81
N GLU A 169 -55.22 10.20 -6.69
CA GLU A 169 -56.15 10.67 -7.72
C GLU A 169 -55.40 11.10 -8.97
N CYS A 170 -56.06 11.03 -10.13
CA CYS A 170 -55.47 11.37 -11.43
C CYS A 170 -54.95 12.82 -11.51
N ASN A 171 -55.53 13.73 -10.74
CA ASN A 171 -55.17 15.14 -10.65
C ASN A 171 -54.35 15.51 -9.39
N ASN A 172 -53.96 14.53 -8.57
CA ASN A 172 -53.24 14.75 -7.31
C ASN A 172 -52.14 13.72 -7.06
N ILE A 173 -51.33 13.45 -8.10
CA ILE A 173 -50.15 12.58 -7.97
C ILE A 173 -49.04 13.37 -7.26
N PRO A 174 -48.49 12.88 -6.13
CA PRO A 174 -47.41 13.58 -5.42
C PRO A 174 -46.16 13.75 -6.30
N ALA A 175 -45.46 14.87 -6.14
CA ALA A 175 -44.14 15.07 -6.75
C ALA A 175 -43.14 14.00 -6.27
N ALA A 176 -42.16 13.66 -7.12
CA ALA A 176 -41.11 12.73 -6.76
C ALA A 176 -40.23 13.31 -5.63
N LEU A 177 -39.87 12.48 -4.66
CA LEU A 177 -38.90 12.86 -3.64
C LEU A 177 -37.51 13.01 -4.28
N VAL A 178 -36.81 14.09 -3.91
CA VAL A 178 -35.39 14.23 -4.22
C VAL A 178 -34.61 13.41 -3.20
N MET A 179 -33.83 12.45 -3.68
CA MET A 179 -33.03 11.54 -2.86
C MET A 179 -31.54 11.89 -2.97
N THR A 180 -30.82 11.76 -1.87
CA THR A 180 -29.37 11.86 -1.76
C THR A 180 -28.80 10.57 -1.15
N ALA A 181 -27.52 10.30 -1.38
CA ALA A 181 -26.85 9.13 -0.84
C ALA A 181 -25.45 9.48 -0.35
N THR A 182 -24.97 8.71 0.61
CA THR A 182 -23.61 8.78 1.17
C THR A 182 -22.94 7.43 1.08
N ASP A 183 -21.63 7.44 1.00
CA ASP A 183 -20.82 6.24 1.00
C ASP A 183 -19.55 6.41 1.88
N ASN A 184 -18.93 5.30 2.29
CA ASN A 184 -17.73 5.31 3.13
C ASN A 184 -16.42 5.59 2.37
N TYR A 185 -16.40 5.44 1.04
CA TYR A 185 -15.23 5.60 0.18
C TYR A 185 -15.44 6.65 -0.92
N ASP A 186 -16.69 6.87 -1.34
CA ASP A 186 -17.06 7.90 -2.31
C ASP A 186 -17.76 9.10 -1.64
N ILE A 187 -17.11 10.26 -1.71
CA ILE A 187 -17.69 11.53 -1.23
C ILE A 187 -18.73 12.13 -2.19
N ASN A 188 -18.75 11.69 -3.46
CA ASN A 188 -19.60 12.22 -4.52
C ASN A 188 -20.51 11.14 -5.11
N VAL A 189 -21.40 10.57 -4.30
CA VAL A 189 -22.39 9.60 -4.78
C VAL A 189 -23.51 10.30 -5.56
N TYR A 190 -23.75 9.85 -6.79
CA TYR A 190 -24.84 10.35 -7.62
C TYR A 190 -26.05 9.43 -7.55
N VAL A 191 -27.24 10.02 -7.42
CA VAL A 191 -28.52 9.31 -7.48
C VAL A 191 -29.20 9.57 -8.82
N VAL A 192 -29.53 8.50 -9.53
CA VAL A 192 -30.30 8.55 -10.78
C VAL A 192 -31.75 8.23 -10.49
N PHE A 193 -32.65 9.13 -10.91
CA PHE A 193 -34.09 8.96 -10.82
C PHE A 193 -34.69 8.53 -12.16
N ASN A 194 -35.60 7.55 -12.13
CA ASN A 194 -36.38 7.12 -13.28
C ASN A 194 -37.86 6.94 -12.90
N GLU A 195 -38.76 7.37 -13.76
CA GLU A 195 -40.21 7.20 -13.61
C GLU A 195 -40.80 6.55 -14.86
N VAL A 196 -41.61 5.53 -14.66
CA VAL A 196 -42.31 4.81 -15.73
C VAL A 196 -43.79 4.74 -15.41
N THR A 197 -44.63 5.13 -16.36
CA THR A 197 -46.09 4.98 -16.27
C THR A 197 -46.54 3.82 -17.15
N ASN A 198 -47.29 2.88 -16.58
CA ASN A 198 -47.91 1.78 -17.29
C ASN A 198 -49.38 1.63 -16.87
N GLY A 199 -50.29 2.06 -17.73
CA GLY A 199 -51.71 2.14 -17.40
C GLY A 199 -51.94 3.08 -16.21
N ASN A 200 -52.53 2.54 -15.15
CA ASN A 200 -52.81 3.28 -13.91
C ASN A 200 -51.72 3.10 -12.83
N ILE A 201 -50.53 2.60 -13.19
CA ILE A 201 -49.43 2.42 -12.26
C ILE A 201 -48.26 3.32 -12.68
N ILE A 202 -47.74 4.08 -11.73
CA ILE A 202 -46.50 4.84 -11.86
C ILE A 202 -45.45 4.18 -10.97
N THR A 203 -44.33 3.76 -11.56
CA THR A 203 -43.19 3.21 -10.83
C THR A 203 -42.04 4.20 -10.87
N ARG A 204 -41.60 4.63 -9.69
CA ARG A 204 -40.43 5.48 -9.48
C ARG A 204 -39.29 4.66 -8.93
N THR A 205 -38.10 4.86 -9.48
CA THR A 205 -36.89 4.16 -9.10
C THR A 205 -35.77 5.17 -8.88
N TRP A 206 -35.11 5.10 -7.73
CA TRP A 206 -33.89 5.83 -7.42
C TRP A 206 -32.75 4.82 -7.31
N THR A 207 -31.66 5.04 -8.03
CA THR A 207 -30.46 4.18 -7.98
C THR A 207 -29.27 5.04 -7.60
N ALA A 208 -28.59 4.70 -6.51
CA ALA A 208 -27.32 5.30 -6.12
C ALA A 208 -26.18 4.36 -6.54
N THR A 209 -25.10 4.91 -7.09
CA THR A 209 -23.92 4.15 -7.51
C THR A 209 -22.67 4.93 -7.12
N ASP A 210 -21.71 4.25 -6.50
CA ASP A 210 -20.40 4.83 -6.17
C ASP A 210 -19.41 4.73 -7.34
N ASN A 211 -18.22 5.30 -7.15
CA ASN A 211 -17.12 5.24 -8.10
C ASN A 211 -16.50 3.83 -8.29
N ALA A 212 -16.74 2.89 -7.38
CA ALA A 212 -16.27 1.51 -7.44
C ALA A 212 -17.26 0.58 -8.18
N GLY A 213 -18.47 1.07 -8.47
CA GLY A 213 -19.53 0.37 -9.17
C GLY A 213 -20.52 -0.37 -8.27
N ASN A 214 -20.46 -0.22 -6.94
CA ASN A 214 -21.48 -0.77 -6.06
C ASN A 214 -22.74 0.09 -6.13
N SER A 215 -23.92 -0.52 -5.93
CA SER A 215 -25.20 0.19 -6.09
C SER A 215 -26.29 -0.28 -5.14
N VAL A 216 -27.21 0.64 -4.85
CA VAL A 216 -28.45 0.39 -4.09
C VAL A 216 -29.65 1.02 -4.81
N GLN A 217 -30.83 0.42 -4.66
CA GLN A 217 -32.05 0.87 -5.31
C GLN A 217 -33.19 1.06 -4.31
N CYS A 218 -33.96 2.13 -4.51
CA CYS A 218 -35.24 2.39 -3.85
C CYS A 218 -36.34 2.47 -4.91
N VAL A 219 -37.48 1.81 -4.67
CA VAL A 219 -38.62 1.76 -5.60
C VAL A 219 -39.90 2.16 -4.90
N GLN A 220 -40.65 3.08 -5.53
CA GLN A 220 -42.00 3.46 -5.13
C GLN A 220 -42.98 3.12 -6.25
N THR A 221 -44.12 2.54 -5.88
CA THR A 221 -45.26 2.29 -6.77
C THR A 221 -46.44 3.16 -6.36
N ILE A 222 -46.98 3.90 -7.32
CA ILE A 222 -48.16 4.74 -7.16
C ILE A 222 -49.28 4.17 -8.03
N THR A 223 -50.39 3.76 -7.41
CA THR A 223 -51.60 3.36 -8.11
C THR A 223 -52.49 4.58 -8.31
N VAL A 224 -52.82 4.89 -9.55
CA VAL A 224 -53.72 5.98 -9.91
C VAL A 224 -55.15 5.45 -9.94
N LEU A 225 -56.03 6.05 -9.15
CA LEU A 225 -57.46 5.71 -9.10
C LEU A 225 -58.27 7.01 -9.19
N ASP A 226 -59.24 7.07 -10.10
CA ASP A 226 -60.20 8.18 -10.15
C ASP A 226 -61.39 7.83 -9.26
N THR A 227 -61.54 8.57 -8.16
CA THR A 227 -62.71 8.46 -7.28
C THR A 227 -63.60 9.69 -7.33
N THR A 228 -63.28 10.69 -8.16
CA THR A 228 -64.02 11.96 -8.23
C THR A 228 -65.21 11.83 -9.18
N PRO A 229 -66.47 11.95 -8.70
CA PRO A 229 -67.63 11.87 -9.58
C PRO A 229 -67.69 13.06 -10.56
N PRO A 230 -68.24 12.88 -11.77
CA PRO A 230 -68.44 13.98 -12.71
C PRO A 230 -69.45 15.00 -12.18
N VAL A 231 -69.21 16.29 -12.43
CA VAL A 231 -70.14 17.38 -12.11
C VAL A 231 -70.90 17.78 -13.37
N ILE A 232 -72.23 17.82 -13.29
CA ILE A 232 -73.10 18.31 -14.37
C ILE A 232 -73.28 19.82 -14.20
N ALA A 233 -73.05 20.58 -15.28
CA ALA A 233 -73.22 22.04 -15.33
C ALA A 233 -74.60 22.45 -15.86
#